data_AF-A0AAV5TKX4-F1
#
_entry.id   AF-A0AAV5TKX4-F1
#
_cell.length_a   1.000
_cell.length_b   1.000
_cell.length_c   1.000
_cell.angle_alpha   90.00
_cell.angle_beta   90.00
_cell.angle_gamma   90.00
#
_symmetry.space_group_name_H-M   'P 1'
#
loop_
_entity.id
_entity.type
_entity.pdbx_description
1 polymer ?
#
loop_
_entity_poly.entity_id
_entity_poly.type
_entity_poly.pdbx_seq_one_letter_code
_entity_poly.pdbx_strand_id
1 'polypeptide(L)'
;MPTYKLSYFDIRGLGEVARQLLHLSGNPFEDDRIQMEDWERRKKDTPFGQLPVLEVDGMPLATSLAINRFLAKKFREHPLFFDAVNV
;
A
#
# COMPACT_ATOMS: atom_id res chain seq x y z
N MET A 1 -9.33 1.74 14.77
CA MET A 1 -8.30 2.23 13.83
C MET A 1 -8.66 1.68 12.46
N PRO A 2 -8.38 2.42 11.37
CA PRO A 2 -8.60 1.88 10.03
C PRO A 2 -7.78 0.61 9.81
N THR A 3 -8.35 -0.33 9.07
CA THR A 3 -7.69 -1.56 8.64
C THR A 3 -7.05 -1.33 7.28
N TYR A 4 -5.80 -1.79 7.15
CA TYR A 4 -5.01 -1.63 5.93
C TYR A 4 -4.60 -3.00 5.40
N LYS A 5 -4.77 -3.20 4.10
CA LYS A 5 -4.23 -4.35 3.36
C LYS A 5 -3.58 -3.86 2.07
N LEU A 6 -2.31 -4.19 1.87
CA LEU A 6 -1.60 -3.90 0.64
C LEU A 6 -1.41 -5.19 -0.15
N SER A 7 -2.02 -5.26 -1.33
CA SER A 7 -1.82 -6.37 -2.27
C SER A 7 -0.80 -5.98 -3.34
N TYR A 8 0.28 -6.74 -3.44
CA TYR A 8 1.30 -6.59 -4.51
C TYR A 8 2.02 -7.91 -4.74
N PHE A 9 2.81 -7.99 -5.82
CA PHE A 9 3.69 -9.13 -6.03
C PHE A 9 4.70 -9.29 -4.89
N ASP A 10 5.23 -10.50 -4.72
CA ASP A 10 6.32 -10.81 -3.77
C ASP A 10 7.69 -10.29 -4.23
N ILE A 11 7.71 -9.01 -4.58
CA ILE A 11 8.87 -8.20 -4.92
C ILE A 11 8.66 -6.82 -4.29
N ARG A 12 9.72 -5.99 -4.27
CA ARG A 12 9.60 -4.59 -3.84
C ARG A 12 8.76 -3.78 -4.84
N GLY A 13 9.32 -3.53 -6.02
CA GLY A 13 8.65 -2.88 -7.16
C GLY A 13 7.85 -1.63 -6.78
N LEU A 14 6.68 -1.48 -7.40
CA LEU A 14 5.78 -0.33 -7.20
C LEU A 14 5.05 -0.35 -5.85
N GLY A 15 5.04 -1.48 -5.14
CA GLY A 15 4.40 -1.61 -3.82
C GLY A 15 5.30 -1.16 -2.65
N GLU A 16 6.61 -1.07 -2.86
CA GLU A 16 7.56 -0.88 -1.75
C GLU A 16 7.41 0.45 -1.03
N VAL A 17 7.14 1.53 -1.76
CA VAL A 17 6.94 2.84 -1.14
C VAL A 17 5.75 2.80 -0.19
N ALA A 18 4.65 2.13 -0.57
CA ALA A 18 3.49 1.96 0.31
C ALA A 18 3.84 1.14 1.55
N ARG A 19 4.64 0.05 1.42
CA ARG A 19 5.11 -0.75 2.56
C ARG A 19 5.94 0.08 3.55
N GLN A 20 6.85 0.92 3.03
CA GLN A 20 7.68 1.80 3.85
C GLN A 20 6.83 2.84 4.59
N LEU A 21 5.89 3.47 3.90
CA LEU A 21 4.97 4.44 4.50
C LEU A 21 4.11 3.81 5.61
N LEU A 22 3.62 2.59 5.39
CA LEU A 22 2.84 1.85 6.40
C LEU A 22 3.71 1.47 7.61
N HIS A 23 4.93 0.97 7.40
CA HIS A 23 5.87 0.69 8.50
C HIS A 23 6.23 1.95 9.31
N LEU A 24 6.59 3.04 8.63
CA LEU A 24 6.93 4.31 9.29
C LEU A 24 5.77 4.92 10.06
N SER A 25 4.52 4.58 9.70
CA SER A 25 3.33 5.05 10.41
C SER A 25 3.06 4.32 11.73
N GLY A 26 3.70 3.17 11.96
CA GLY A 26 3.42 2.30 13.11
C GLY A 26 2.06 1.58 13.05
N ASN A 27 1.24 1.79 12.01
CA ASN A 27 -0.05 1.10 11.88
C ASN A 27 0.17 -0.34 11.39
N PRO A 28 -0.46 -1.35 12.02
CA PRO A 28 -0.47 -2.70 11.49
C PRO A 28 -1.21 -2.74 10.16
N PHE A 29 -0.72 -3.57 9.23
CA PHE A 29 -1.36 -3.81 7.94
C PHE A 29 -1.09 -5.25 7.50
N GLU A 30 -1.97 -5.78 6.65
CA GLU A 30 -1.74 -7.04 5.93
C GLU A 30 -0.90 -6.78 4.67
N ASP A 31 0.28 -7.40 4.58
CA ASP A 31 1.12 -7.42 3.36
C ASP A 31 0.77 -8.66 2.53
N ASP A 32 -0.28 -8.56 1.71
CA ASP A 32 -0.74 -9.64 0.84
C ASP A 32 0.17 -9.76 -0.39
N ARG A 33 1.11 -10.71 -0.30
CA ARG A 33 2.12 -11.00 -1.33
C ARG A 33 1.60 -12.04 -2.30
N ILE A 34 1.24 -11.57 -3.48
CA ILE A 34 0.67 -12.39 -4.56
C ILE A 34 1.80 -13.05 -5.35
N GLN A 35 1.77 -14.38 -5.43
CA GLN A 35 2.65 -15.14 -6.31
C GLN A 35 2.18 -15.01 -7.77
N MET A 36 3.10 -15.08 -8.72
CA MET A 36 2.79 -14.84 -10.14
C MET A 36 1.77 -15.86 -10.68
N GLU A 37 1.83 -17.09 -10.19
CA GLU A 37 0.94 -18.20 -10.55
C GLU A 37 -0.51 -17.93 -10.13
N ASP A 38 -0.71 -17.17 -9.05
CA ASP A 38 -2.03 -16.77 -8.56
C ASP A 38 -2.59 -15.52 -9.25
N TRP A 39 -1.75 -14.77 -9.97
CA TRP A 39 -2.11 -13.43 -10.45
C TRP A 39 -3.28 -13.45 -11.42
N GLU A 40 -3.30 -14.35 -12.39
CA GLU A 40 -4.39 -14.41 -13.38
C GLU A 40 -5.75 -14.62 -12.72
N ARG A 41 -5.80 -15.43 -11.64
CA ARG A 41 -7.02 -15.63 -10.86
C ARG A 41 -7.43 -14.37 -10.10
N ARG A 42 -6.47 -13.64 -9.53
CA ARG A 42 -6.68 -12.46 -8.67
C ARG A 42 -6.95 -11.17 -9.48
N LYS A 43 -6.48 -11.09 -10.72
CA LYS A 43 -6.50 -9.88 -11.55
C LYS A 43 -7.89 -9.30 -11.74
N LYS A 44 -8.89 -10.14 -11.96
CA LYS A 44 -10.29 -9.76 -12.13
C LYS A 44 -10.90 -9.05 -10.91
N ASP A 45 -10.33 -9.28 -9.73
CA ASP A 45 -10.79 -8.70 -8.46
C ASP A 45 -10.13 -7.34 -8.17
N THR A 46 -9.19 -6.90 -9.03
CA THR A 46 -8.54 -5.58 -8.89
C THR A 46 -9.28 -4.51 -9.69
N PRO A 47 -9.32 -3.24 -9.23
CA PRO A 47 -10.12 -2.18 -9.88
C PRO A 47 -9.79 -1.92 -11.35
N PHE A 48 -8.51 -2.08 -11.72
CA PHE A 48 -8.01 -1.78 -13.07
C PHE A 48 -7.22 -2.94 -13.70
N GLY A 49 -7.36 -4.17 -13.18
CA GLY A 49 -6.60 -5.31 -13.68
C GLY A 49 -5.09 -5.20 -13.41
N GLN A 50 -4.70 -4.48 -12.35
CA GLN A 50 -3.31 -4.10 -12.04
C GLN A 50 -3.06 -4.08 -10.53
N LEU A 51 -1.78 -4.22 -10.17
CA LEU A 51 -1.25 -4.06 -8.82
C LEU A 51 -0.22 -2.92 -8.79
N PRO A 52 0.00 -2.23 -7.65
CA PRO A 52 -0.56 -2.50 -6.32
C PRO A 52 -1.99 -1.99 -6.12
N VAL A 53 -2.67 -2.57 -5.12
CA VAL A 53 -3.95 -2.12 -4.56
C VAL A 53 -3.82 -2.03 -3.05
N LEU A 54 -4.18 -0.88 -2.47
CA LEU A 54 -4.36 -0.69 -1.04
C LEU A 54 -5.85 -0.78 -0.72
N GLU A 55 -6.26 -1.59 0.24
CA GLU A 55 -7.59 -1.54 0.82
C GLU A 55 -7.54 -0.77 2.14
N VAL A 56 -8.49 0.14 2.33
CA VAL A 56 -8.70 0.91 3.56
C VAL A 56 -10.12 0.65 4.02
N ASP A 57 -10.30 -0.07 5.13
CA ASP A 57 -11.62 -0.46 5.63
C ASP A 57 -12.50 -1.15 4.57
N GLY A 58 -11.87 -2.03 3.78
CA GLY A 58 -12.52 -2.78 2.69
C GLY A 58 -12.72 -1.99 1.39
N MET A 59 -12.36 -0.69 1.35
CA MET A 59 -12.47 0.13 0.15
C MET A 59 -11.15 0.12 -0.63
N PRO A 60 -11.14 -0.30 -1.92
CA PRO A 60 -9.92 -0.41 -2.70
C PRO A 60 -9.45 0.94 -3.28
N LEU A 61 -8.14 1.18 -3.22
CA LEU A 61 -7.41 2.28 -3.83
C LEU A 61 -6.30 1.69 -4.70
N ALA A 62 -6.41 1.84 -6.01
CA ALA A 62 -5.44 1.33 -6.97
C ALA A 62 -4.42 2.40 -7.41
N THR A 63 -3.37 1.93 -8.09
CA THR A 63 -2.23 2.70 -8.62
C THR A 63 -1.25 3.17 -7.55
N SER A 64 0.03 2.89 -7.74
CA SER A 64 1.09 3.14 -6.75
C SER A 64 1.19 4.62 -6.35
N LEU A 65 1.12 5.55 -7.29
CA LEU A 65 1.23 6.99 -6.99
C LEU A 65 0.05 7.52 -6.17
N ALA A 66 -1.17 7.05 -6.45
CA ALA A 66 -2.35 7.46 -5.66
C ALA A 66 -2.26 6.90 -4.23
N ILE A 67 -1.89 5.62 -4.09
CA ILE A 67 -1.65 4.96 -2.80
C ILE A 67 -0.60 5.73 -2.00
N ASN A 68 0.57 5.99 -2.58
CA ASN A 68 1.68 6.67 -1.90
C ASN A 68 1.28 8.08 -1.44
N ARG A 69 0.60 8.84 -2.30
CA ARG A 69 0.12 10.19 -1.96
C ARG A 69 -0.91 10.16 -0.83
N PHE A 70 -1.83 9.20 -0.88
CA PHE A 70 -2.84 9.02 0.16
C PHE A 70 -2.18 8.72 1.52
N LEU A 71 -1.30 7.72 1.58
CA LEU A 71 -0.62 7.31 2.80
C LEU A 71 0.28 8.43 3.36
N ALA A 72 1.08 9.07 2.52
CA ALA A 72 1.94 10.19 2.95
C ALA A 72 1.13 11.37 3.51
N LYS A 73 -0.04 11.68 2.93
CA LYS A 73 -0.94 12.70 3.48
C LYS A 73 -1.58 12.25 4.79
N LYS A 74 -1.98 10.97 4.88
CA LYS A 74 -2.65 10.39 6.05
C LYS A 74 -1.73 10.34 7.27
N PHE A 75 -0.45 10.07 7.08
CA PHE A 75 0.53 9.87 8.16
C PHE A 75 1.45 11.07 8.41
N ARG A 76 1.17 12.22 7.80
CA ARG A 76 2.00 13.44 7.87
C ARG A 76 2.34 13.87 9.30
N GLU A 77 1.45 13.66 10.26
CA GLU A 77 1.62 14.09 11.65
C GLU A 77 2.41 13.09 12.50
N HIS A 78 2.81 11.94 11.94
CA HIS A 78 3.58 10.96 12.69
C HIS A 78 5.03 11.46 12.90
N PRO A 79 5.61 11.36 14.12
CA PRO A 79 6.93 11.93 14.42
C PRO A 79 8.03 11.50 13.45
N LEU A 80 8.04 10.21 13.07
CA LEU A 80 9.02 9.65 12.12
C LEU A 80 8.87 10.18 10.69
N PHE A 81 7.70 10.73 10.34
CA PHE A 81 7.48 11.38 9.04
C PHE A 81 8.04 12.80 9.03
N PHE A 82 7.97 13.53 10.14
CA PHE A 82 8.42 14.92 10.20
C PHE A 82 9.95 15.05 9.99
N ASP A 83 10.72 14.08 10.48
CA ASP A 83 12.18 14.06 10.34
C ASP A 83 12.66 13.61 8.95
N ALA A 84 11.82 12.87 8.19
CA ALA A 84 12.21 12.29 6.91
C ALA A 84 12.02 13.22 5.69
N VAL A 85 11.22 14.29 5.82
CA VAL A 85 10.91 15.23 4.72
C VAL A 85 11.48 16.63 4.90
N ASN A 86 12.20 16.90 5.99
CA ASN A 86 12.90 18.17 6.24
C ASN A 86 14.42 18.04 6.02
N VAL A 87 14.82 17.47 4.88
CA VAL A 87 16.21 17.50 4.38
C VAL A 87 16.31 18.49 3.23
#